data_AF-A0A498R0T1-F1
#
_entry.id   AF-A0A498R0T1-F1
#
_cell.length_a   1.000
_cell.length_b   1.000
_cell.length_c   1.000
_cell.angle_alpha   90.00
_cell.angle_beta   90.00
_cell.angle_gamma   90.00
#
_symmetry.space_group_name_H-M   'P 1'
#
loop_
_entity.id
_entity.type
_entity.pdbx_description
1 polymer ?
#
loop_
_entity_poly.entity_id
_entity_poly.type
_entity_poly.pdbx_seq_one_letter_code
_entity_poly.pdbx_strand_id
1 'polypeptide(L)' 'MMNTIYGIPVAADLELPYSEKEKIVKELMTEWAWNGRQLGKVEIISDEQFIHVCAYEKPIVKVYKEIIKKY' A
#
# COMPACT_ATOMS: atom_id res chain seq x y z
N MET A 1 9.68 4.81 10.01
CA MET A 1 10.25 5.55 8.86
C MET A 1 9.40 5.28 7.62
N MET A 2 9.21 6.27 6.74
CA MET A 2 8.41 6.12 5.52
C MET A 2 9.34 5.98 4.31
N ASN A 3 9.25 4.85 3.62
CA ASN A 3 10.04 4.54 2.44
C ASN A 3 9.12 4.32 1.25
N THR A 4 9.65 4.48 0.03
CA THR A 4 8.94 4.09 -1.19
C THR A 4 9.62 2.86 -1.77
N ILE A 5 8.88 1.75 -1.90
CA ILE A 5 9.37 0.49 -2.48
C ILE A 5 8.50 0.18 -3.70
N TYR A 6 9.12 0.02 -4.87
CA TYR A 6 8.42 -0.18 -6.16
C TYR A 6 7.32 0.86 -6.45
N GLY A 7 7.50 2.10 -5.98
CA GLY A 7 6.51 3.17 -6.12
C GLY A 7 5.36 3.12 -5.11
N ILE A 8 5.34 2.14 -4.19
CA ILE A 8 4.36 2.02 -3.11
C ILE A 8 4.93 2.66 -1.84
N PRO A 9 4.19 3.58 -1.20
CA PRO A 9 4.54 4.07 0.12
C PRO A 9 4.45 2.97 1.18
N VAL A 10 5.53 2.81 1.94
CA VAL A 10 5.70 1.84 3.02
C VAL A 10 6.01 2.60 4.31
N ALA A 11 5.10 2.57 5.28
CA ALA A 11 5.41 2.97 6.64
C ALA A 11 5.86 1.74 7.42
N ALA A 12 7.03 1.79 8.03
CA ALA A 12 7.50 0.66 8.82
C ALA A 12 8.30 1.12 10.04
N ASP A 13 8.36 0.26 11.06
CA ASP A 13 9.23 0.49 12.19
C ASP A 13 10.70 0.59 11.75
N LEU A 14 11.47 1.38 12.52
CA LEU A 14 12.86 1.74 12.19
C LEU A 14 13.77 0.51 12.20
N GLU A 15 13.43 -0.52 12.97
CA GLU A 15 14.29 -1.67 13.22
C GLU A 15 14.27 -2.71 12.09
N LEU A 16 13.24 -2.69 11.22
CA LEU A 16 13.15 -3.67 10.17
C LEU A 16 14.09 -3.33 8.99
N PRO A 17 14.95 -4.26 8.53
CA PRO A 17 15.84 -4.05 7.40
C PRO A 17 15.08 -3.72 6.10
N TYR A 18 15.71 -2.95 5.21
CA TYR A 18 15.11 -2.61 3.92
C TYR A 18 14.82 -3.85 3.06
N SER A 19 15.70 -4.85 3.07
CA SER A 19 15.54 -6.10 2.32
C SER A 19 14.30 -6.89 2.74
N GLU A 20 13.98 -6.92 4.04
CA GLU A 20 12.77 -7.57 4.55
C GLU A 20 11.51 -6.80 4.12
N LYS A 21 11.55 -5.46 4.21
CA LYS A 21 10.46 -4.60 3.69
C LYS A 21 10.22 -4.84 2.20
N GLU A 22 11.30 -4.92 1.42
CA GLU A 22 11.23 -5.17 -0.02
C GLU A 22 10.63 -6.53 -0.35
N LYS A 23 11.04 -7.58 0.38
CA LYS A 23 10.50 -8.93 0.22
C LYS A 23 8.99 -8.97 0.48
N ILE A 24 8.54 -8.38 1.60
CA ILE A 24 7.11 -8.31 1.96
C ILE A 24 6.31 -7.59 0.87
N VAL A 25 6.78 -6.42 0.41
CA VAL A 25 6.09 -5.66 -0.63
C VAL A 25 6.04 -6.44 -1.94
N LYS A 26 7.12 -7.12 -2.30
CA LYS A 26 7.17 -7.96 -3.51
C LYS A 26 6.16 -9.10 -3.43
N GLU A 27 6.09 -9.81 -2.30
CA GLU A 27 5.13 -10.89 -2.07
C GLU A 27 3.69 -10.38 -2.22
N LEU A 28 3.34 -9.26 -1.55
CA LEU A 28 2.03 -8.61 -1.65
C LEU A 28 1.65 -8.21 -3.08
N MET A 29 2.62 -7.80 -3.91
CA MET A 29 2.38 -7.45 -5.31
C MET A 29 2.18 -8.68 -6.19
N THR A 30 2.85 -9.79 -5.87
CA THR A 30 2.77 -11.03 -6.65
C THR A 30 1.57 -11.91 -6.31
N GLU A 31 1.07 -11.83 -5.08
CA GLU A 31 -0.12 -12.55 -4.68
C GLU A 31 -1.35 -11.98 -5.40
N TRP A 32 -2.01 -12.81 -6.21
CA TRP A 32 -3.26 -12.50 -6.93
C TRP A 32 -4.43 -12.11 -6.02
N ALA A 33 -4.23 -12.11 -4.69
CA ALA A 33 -5.21 -11.80 -3.66
C ALA A 33 -5.84 -10.41 -3.79
N TRP A 34 -5.18 -9.47 -4.49
CA TRP A 34 -5.74 -8.14 -4.73
C TRP A 34 -6.86 -8.10 -5.78
N ASN A 35 -7.24 -9.21 -6.43
CA ASN A 35 -8.42 -9.29 -7.32
C ASN A 35 -8.49 -8.16 -8.37
N GLY A 36 -7.35 -7.75 -8.93
CA GLY A 36 -7.26 -6.65 -9.90
C GLY A 36 -7.25 -5.23 -9.31
N ARG A 37 -7.23 -5.10 -7.99
CA ARG A 37 -7.06 -3.84 -7.26
C ARG A 37 -5.59 -3.45 -7.19
N GLN A 38 -5.31 -2.14 -7.14
CA GLN A 38 -3.94 -1.63 -7.04
C GLN A 38 -3.56 -1.40 -5.58
N LEU A 39 -2.40 -1.92 -5.18
CA LEU A 39 -1.81 -1.63 -3.88
C LEU A 39 -1.44 -0.15 -3.78
N GLY A 40 -1.96 0.53 -2.76
CA GLY A 40 -1.83 1.97 -2.57
C GLY A 40 -0.87 2.36 -1.45
N LYS A 41 -0.81 1.57 -0.36
CA LYS A 41 0.09 1.79 0.77
C LYS A 41 0.30 0.48 1.52
N VAL A 42 1.46 0.31 2.14
CA VAL A 42 1.76 -0.77 3.09
C VAL A 42 2.18 -0.15 4.42
N GLU A 43 1.69 -0.71 5.51
CA GLU A 43 2.18 -0.48 6.87
C GLU A 43 2.72 -1.80 7.42
N ILE A 44 3.95 -1.76 7.94
CA ILE A 44 4.64 -2.91 8.51
C ILE A 44 4.97 -2.58 9.95
N ILE A 45 4.27 -3.24 10.86
CA ILE A 45 4.41 -3.03 12.30
C ILE A 45 5.08 -4.27 12.87
N SER A 46 6.22 -4.09 13.52
CA SER A 46 6.89 -5.19 14.20
C SER A 46 6.52 -5.13 15.67
N ASP A 47 5.91 -6.19 16.17
CA ASP A 47 6.11 -6.53 17.59
C ASP A 47 7.32 -7.47 17.68
N GLU A 48 7.90 -7.63 18.86
CA GLU A 48 9.18 -8.33 19.07
C GLU A 48 9.27 -9.70 18.37
N GLN A 49 8.13 -10.37 18.13
CA GLN A 49 8.07 -11.73 17.58
C GLN A 49 7.32 -11.83 16.26
N PHE A 50 6.49 -10.84 15.92
CA PHE A 50 5.60 -10.88 14.77
C PHE A 50 5.66 -9.59 13.95
N ILE A 51 5.46 -9.77 12.65
CA ILE A 51 5.30 -8.67 11.71
C ILE A 51 3.83 -8.62 11.29
N HIS A 52 3.16 -7.54 11.66
CA HIS A 52 1.82 -7.22 11.19
C HIS A 52 1.94 -6.41 9.91
N VAL A 53 1.31 -6.90 8.84
CA VAL A 53 1.33 -6.25 7.53
C VAL A 53 -0.08 -5.77 7.22
N CYS A 54 -0.27 -4.46 7.22
CA CYS A 54 -1.51 -3.82 6.79
C CYS A 54 -1.31 -3.25 5.39
N ALA A 55 -2.13 -3.71 4.44
CA ALA A 55 -2.04 -3.27 3.06
C ALA A 55 -3.34 -2.59 2.65
N TYR A 56 -3.22 -1.48 1.94
CA TYR A 56 -4.32 -0.60 1.60
C TYR A 56 -4.45 -0.47 0.09
N GLU A 57 -5.68 -0.47 -0.40
CA GLU A 57 -5.98 -0.22 -1.81
C GLU A 57 -5.77 1.25 -2.17
N LYS A 58 -5.30 1.50 -3.40
CA LYS A 58 -5.22 2.85 -3.96
C LYS A 58 -6.64 3.41 -4.16
N PRO A 59 -6.95 4.63 -3.68
CA PRO A 59 -8.27 5.20 -3.84
C PRO A 59 -8.61 5.43 -5.32
N ILE A 60 -9.79 4.98 -5.74
CA ILE A 60 -10.35 5.28 -7.06
C ILE A 60 -11.19 6.55 -6.94
N VAL A 61 -10.61 7.69 -7.31
CA VAL A 61 -11.33 8.97 -7.32
C VAL A 61 -12.04 9.13 -8.67
N LYS A 62 -13.37 9.04 -8.66
CA LYS A 62 -14.20 9.41 -9.83
C LYS A 62 -14.74 10.83 -9.62
N VAL A 63 -14.30 11.76 -10.45
CA VAL A 63 -14.85 13.12 -10.48
C VAL A 63 -16.05 13.12 -11.41
N TYR A 64 -17.25 13.32 -10.86
CA TYR A 64 -18.46 13.51 -11.66
C TYR A 64 -18.63 15.00 -11.93
N LYS A 65 -18.60 15.40 -13.20
CA LYS A 65 -19.04 16.74 -13.60
C LYS A 65 -20.56 16.72 -13.72
N GLU A 66 -21.27 17.28 -12.74
CA GLU A 66 -22.65 17.70 -12.97
C GLU A 66 -22.61 18.86 -13.98
N ILE A 67 -23.01 18.57 -15.22
CA ILE A 67 -23.31 19.62 -16.18
C ILE A 67 -24.61 20.26 -15.70
N ILE A 68 -24.50 21.34 -14.92
CA ILE A 68 -25.64 22.21 -14.66
C ILE A 68 -26.01 22.86 -15.99
N LYS A 69 -26.98 22.26 -16.71
CA LYS A 69 -27.68 22.94 -17.80
C LYS A 69 -28.49 24.06 -17.17
N LYS A 70 -27.98 25.29 -17.25
CA LYS A 70 -28.82 26.48 -17.06
C LYS A 70 -29.78 26.55 -18.24
N TYR A 71 -31.07 26.40 -17.94
CA TYR A 71 -32.17 26.84 -18.80
C TYR A 71 -32.35 28.35 -18.66
#